data_AF-A0A8H5CSJ8-F1
#
_entry.id   AF-A0A8H5CSJ8-F1
#
_cell.length_a   1.000
_cell.length_b   1.000
_cell.length_c   1.000
_cell.angle_alpha   90.00
_cell.angle_beta   90.00
_cell.angle_gamma   90.00
#
_symmetry.space_group_name_H-M   'P 1'
#
loop_
_entity.id
_entity.type
_entity.pdbx_description
1 polymer ?
#
loop_
_entity_poly.entity_id
_entity_poly.type
_entity_poly.pdbx_seq_one_letter_code
_entity_poly.pdbx_strand_id
1 'polypeptide(L)'
;MLSFSSTIKSIMLVSGLSAYAATVPVSETRDSQTNSSTMLHGHGPGQQRYSAVVAFGDSFSDNGHGAWVISNHSWPAHPGYYQGRFSNGPVWVEYVAGNLSVGM
;
A
#
# COMPACT_ATOMS: atom_id res chain seq x y z
N MET A 1 -27.23 -20.39 -16.91
CA MET A 1 -26.88 -20.59 -15.48
C MET A 1 -25.52 -21.26 -15.43
N LEU A 2 -24.44 -20.49 -15.30
CA LEU A 2 -23.09 -21.04 -15.19
C LEU A 2 -22.83 -21.32 -13.70
N SER A 3 -22.76 -22.61 -13.38
CA SER A 3 -22.48 -23.12 -12.04
C SER A 3 -21.05 -22.76 -11.65
N PHE A 4 -20.89 -21.87 -10.67
CA PHE A 4 -19.59 -21.60 -10.06
C PHE A 4 -19.33 -22.68 -9.00
N SER A 5 -18.23 -23.42 -9.15
CA SER A 5 -17.71 -24.26 -8.07
C SER A 5 -17.44 -23.37 -6.84
N SER A 6 -18.24 -23.56 -5.80
CA SER A 6 -18.30 -22.74 -4.58
C SER A 6 -16.98 -22.69 -3.79
N THR A 7 -15.96 -23.46 -4.19
CA THR A 7 -14.74 -23.68 -3.41
C THR A 7 -13.72 -22.54 -3.56
N ILE A 8 -13.68 -21.82 -4.69
CA ILE A 8 -12.64 -20.79 -4.92
C ILE A 8 -12.97 -19.47 -4.21
N LYS A 9 -14.25 -19.20 -3.92
CA LYS A 9 -14.66 -17.98 -3.21
C LYS A 9 -14.35 -18.00 -1.70
N SER A 10 -14.12 -19.17 -1.11
CA SER A 10 -13.99 -19.32 0.34
C SER A 10 -12.54 -19.33 0.85
N ILE A 11 -11.54 -19.43 -0.03
CA ILE A 11 -10.14 -19.63 0.40
C ILE A 11 -9.42 -18.33 0.83
N MET A 12 -10.02 -17.16 0.61
CA MET A 12 -9.43 -15.84 0.91
C MET A 12 -10.16 -15.10 2.05
N LEU A 13 -10.81 -15.83 2.97
CA LEU A 13 -11.56 -15.21 4.08
C LEU A 13 -11.10 -15.64 5.48
N VAL A 14 -9.92 -16.23 5.63
CA VAL A 14 -9.40 -16.64 6.94
C VAL A 14 -8.02 -16.04 7.18
N SER A 15 -7.98 -14.96 7.98
CA SER A 15 -7.49 -14.96 9.37
C SER A 15 -7.12 -13.54 9.78
N GLY A 16 -7.78 -13.01 10.81
CA GLY A 16 -7.28 -11.85 11.52
C GLY A 16 -5.97 -12.19 12.22
N LEU A 17 -5.00 -11.27 12.21
CA LEU A 17 -3.91 -11.27 13.16
C LEU A 17 -3.65 -9.83 13.64
N SER A 18 -3.60 -9.71 14.97
CA SER A 18 -3.44 -8.49 15.76
C SER A 18 -2.19 -7.71 15.35
N ALA A 19 -2.35 -6.39 15.16
CA ALA A 19 -1.22 -5.48 14.97
C ALA A 19 -0.46 -5.34 16.30
N TYR A 20 0.81 -5.76 16.33
CA TYR A 20 1.74 -5.40 17.40
C TYR A 20 2.70 -4.35 16.85
N ALA A 21 2.51 -3.09 17.25
CA ALA A 21 3.45 -2.02 16.96
C ALA A 21 4.35 -1.84 18.19
N ALA A 22 5.58 -2.35 18.13
CA ALA A 22 6.61 -2.02 19.11
C ALA A 22 7.37 -0.78 18.62
N THR A 23 7.16 0.37 19.26
CA THR A 23 7.97 1.57 19.05
C THR A 23 9.24 1.44 19.89
N VAL A 24 10.41 1.33 19.24
CA VAL A 24 11.71 1.40 19.93
C VAL A 24 12.17 2.86 19.91
N PRO A 25 12.38 3.53 21.06
CA PRO A 25 12.89 4.89 21.07
C PRO A 25 14.40 4.88 20.83
N VAL A 26 14.86 5.48 19.72
CA VAL A 26 16.30 5.70 19.50
C VAL A 26 16.68 7.08 20.06
N SER A 27 17.69 7.09 20.93
CA SER A 27 18.10 8.25 21.71
C SER A 27 18.69 9.38 20.86
N GLU A 28 18.25 10.60 21.14
CA GLU A 28 18.69 11.86 20.52
C GLU A 28 20.08 12.26 21.06
N THR A 29 21.07 12.43 20.18
CA THR A 29 22.28 13.22 20.50
C THR A 29 22.15 14.56 19.79
N ARG A 30 21.85 15.60 20.56
CA ARG A 30 21.77 16.99 20.09
C ARG A 30 23.18 17.54 19.88
N ASP A 31 23.52 17.92 18.66
CA ASP A 31 24.53 18.94 18.39
C ASP A 31 23.98 19.94 17.36
N SER A 32 24.21 21.23 17.64
CA SER A 32 23.68 22.38 16.92
C SER A 32 24.60 22.82 15.78
N GLN A 33 24.09 23.71 14.91
CA GLN A 33 24.74 24.50 13.83
C GLN A 33 24.57 23.93 12.40
N THR A 34 24.33 24.67 11.32
CA THR A 34 24.14 26.10 11.01
C THR A 34 23.59 26.21 9.56
N ASN A 35 22.56 27.02 9.37
CA ASN A 35 22.07 27.72 8.16
C ASN A 35 22.42 27.20 6.75
N SER A 36 21.40 26.80 5.98
CA SER A 36 21.34 27.02 4.53
C SER A 36 19.89 27.02 4.06
N SER A 37 19.42 28.19 3.63
CA SER A 37 18.06 28.45 3.16
C SER A 37 17.87 27.88 1.75
N THR A 38 17.03 26.85 1.59
CA THR A 38 16.33 26.58 0.33
C THR A 38 14.95 26.02 0.66
N MET A 39 13.91 26.74 0.26
CA MET A 39 12.51 26.40 0.49
C MET A 39 12.08 25.26 -0.42
N LEU A 40 11.74 24.09 0.13
CA LEU A 40 10.84 23.10 -0.50
C LEU A 40 10.06 22.36 0.61
N HIS A 41 8.76 22.69 0.76
CA HIS A 41 7.72 21.96 1.49
C HIS A 41 8.11 21.19 2.78
N GLY A 42 8.47 21.95 3.83
CA GLY A 42 8.14 21.70 5.26
C GLY A 42 8.77 20.51 5.99
N HIS A 43 8.66 20.54 7.33
CA HIS A 43 9.11 19.59 8.37
C HIS A 43 10.47 19.95 9.01
N GLY A 44 10.42 20.46 10.25
CA GLY A 44 11.59 20.79 11.08
C GLY A 44 12.27 19.55 11.70
N PRO A 45 13.44 19.72 12.33
CA PRO A 45 14.19 18.62 12.92
C PRO A 45 13.38 17.98 14.07
N GLY A 46 13.00 16.72 13.90
CA GLY A 46 12.28 15.93 14.91
C GLY A 46 10.98 15.23 14.44
N GLN A 47 10.49 15.50 13.23
CA GLN A 47 9.28 14.84 12.73
C GLN A 47 9.62 13.54 12.00
N GLN A 48 9.18 12.40 12.55
CA GLN A 48 9.31 11.09 11.89
C GLN A 48 8.55 11.12 10.57
N ARG A 49 9.29 11.11 9.45
CA ARG A 49 8.73 11.05 8.10
C ARG A 49 8.61 9.59 7.68
N TYR A 50 7.43 9.20 7.21
CA TYR A 50 7.27 7.97 6.47
C TYR A 50 7.80 8.16 5.05
N SER A 51 8.39 7.10 4.49
CA SER A 51 8.95 7.08 3.13
C SER A 51 8.18 6.19 2.17
N ALA A 52 7.19 5.42 2.67
CA ALA A 52 6.39 4.49 1.88
C ALA A 52 5.03 4.20 2.54
N VAL A 53 4.09 3.69 1.74
CA VAL A 53 2.83 3.08 2.18
C VAL A 53 2.93 1.58 1.97
N VAL A 54 2.74 0.79 3.04
CA VAL A 54 2.65 -0.67 2.95
C VAL A 54 1.20 -1.07 3.17
N ALA A 55 0.59 -1.69 2.16
CA ALA A 55 -0.81 -2.11 2.21
C ALA A 55 -0.93 -3.64 2.22
N PHE A 56 -1.61 -4.17 3.24
CA PHE A 56 -2.08 -5.55 3.27
C PHE A 56 -3.59 -5.55 3.08
N GLY A 57 -4.11 -6.48 2.28
CA GLY A 57 -5.54 -6.55 2.07
C GLY A 57 -5.94 -7.47 0.93
N ASP A 58 -7.12 -7.20 0.38
CA ASP A 58 -7.75 -7.93 -0.70
C ASP A 58 -7.78 -7.09 -2.01
N SER A 59 -8.66 -7.49 -2.91
CA SER A 59 -8.97 -6.81 -4.18
C SER A 59 -9.09 -5.28 -4.13
N PHE A 60 -9.58 -4.69 -3.03
CA PHE A 60 -9.74 -3.23 -2.93
C PHE A 60 -8.42 -2.47 -2.74
N SER A 61 -7.35 -3.18 -2.35
CA SER A 61 -6.01 -2.58 -2.15
C SER A 61 -4.95 -3.18 -3.08
N ASP A 62 -5.25 -4.27 -3.78
CA ASP A 62 -4.34 -4.89 -4.76
C ASP A 62 -4.13 -3.95 -5.97
N ASN A 63 -2.90 -3.45 -6.10
CA ASN A 63 -2.43 -2.59 -7.19
C ASN A 63 -1.90 -3.38 -8.40
N GLY A 64 -2.29 -4.66 -8.54
CA GLY A 64 -1.86 -5.54 -9.64
C GLY A 64 -0.60 -6.36 -9.32
N HIS A 65 -0.09 -6.30 -8.10
CA HIS A 65 1.04 -7.13 -7.66
C HIS A 65 0.62 -8.41 -6.92
N GLY A 66 -0.66 -8.56 -6.56
CA GLY A 66 -1.19 -9.77 -5.92
C GLY A 66 -1.76 -10.76 -6.92
N ALA A 67 -3.09 -10.76 -7.05
CA ALA A 67 -3.83 -11.76 -7.82
C ALA A 67 -3.42 -11.82 -9.29
N TRP A 68 -3.09 -10.67 -9.89
CA TRP A 68 -2.61 -10.57 -11.27
C TRP A 68 -1.33 -11.36 -11.51
N VAL A 69 -0.34 -11.22 -10.63
CA VAL A 69 0.94 -11.95 -10.74
C VAL A 69 0.75 -13.43 -10.45
N ILE A 70 0.05 -13.76 -9.35
CA ILE A 70 -0.14 -15.16 -8.91
C ILE A 70 -0.96 -15.97 -9.92
N SER A 71 -1.88 -15.33 -10.62
CA SER A 71 -2.69 -15.96 -11.66
C SER A 71 -2.00 -16.07 -13.02
N ASN A 72 -0.71 -15.72 -13.13
CA ASN A 72 -0.02 -15.61 -14.40
C ASN A 72 -0.76 -14.70 -15.40
N HIS A 73 -1.16 -13.51 -14.92
CA HIS A 73 -1.84 -12.47 -15.69
C HIS A 73 -3.19 -12.91 -16.29
N SER A 74 -3.88 -13.88 -15.66
CA SER A 74 -5.19 -14.36 -16.12
C SER A 74 -6.36 -13.83 -15.30
N TRP A 75 -6.10 -13.24 -14.13
CA TRP A 75 -7.12 -12.72 -13.21
C TRP A 75 -6.67 -11.40 -12.58
N PRO A 76 -7.49 -10.33 -12.58
CA PRO A 76 -8.91 -10.32 -12.94
C PRO A 76 -9.15 -10.35 -14.46
N ALA A 77 -10.05 -11.23 -14.90
CA ALA A 77 -10.18 -11.60 -16.31
C ALA A 77 -11.02 -10.64 -17.16
N HIS A 78 -11.88 -9.83 -16.54
CA HIS A 78 -12.77 -8.94 -17.28
C HIS A 78 -11.99 -7.75 -17.86
N PRO A 79 -12.16 -7.39 -19.14
CA PRO A 79 -11.36 -6.35 -19.80
C PRO A 79 -11.56 -4.94 -19.24
N GLY A 80 -12.64 -4.73 -18.47
CA GLY A 80 -12.88 -3.47 -17.75
C GLY A 80 -11.95 -3.25 -16.54
N TYR A 81 -11.15 -4.24 -16.16
CA TYR A 81 -10.17 -4.10 -15.10
C TYR A 81 -8.87 -3.47 -15.61
N TYR A 82 -8.39 -2.49 -14.87
CA TYR A 82 -7.23 -1.71 -15.24
C TYR A 82 -5.95 -2.41 -14.78
N GLN A 83 -5.11 -2.89 -15.70
CA GLN A 83 -3.74 -3.36 -15.42
C GLN A 83 -3.62 -4.25 -14.16
N GLY A 84 -4.50 -5.25 -14.03
CA GLY A 84 -4.49 -6.17 -12.89
C GLY A 84 -5.19 -5.69 -11.61
N ARG A 85 -5.69 -4.45 -11.54
CA ARG A 85 -6.50 -3.93 -10.42
C ARG A 85 -7.92 -4.46 -10.51
N PHE A 86 -8.57 -4.67 -9.37
CA PHE A 86 -10.00 -4.96 -9.28
C PHE A 86 -10.87 -3.70 -9.39
N SER A 87 -10.44 -2.74 -10.21
CA SER A 87 -11.11 -1.48 -10.50
C SER A 87 -10.89 -1.11 -11.97
N ASN A 88 -11.65 -0.14 -12.48
CA ASN A 88 -11.45 0.44 -13.82
C ASN A 88 -10.35 1.52 -13.85
N GLY A 89 -9.57 1.65 -12.78
CA GLY A 89 -8.46 2.57 -12.63
C GLY A 89 -7.63 2.23 -11.39
N PRO A 90 -6.79 3.17 -10.90
CA PRO A 90 -6.02 2.98 -9.67
C PRO A 90 -6.90 2.70 -8.46
N VAL A 91 -6.37 1.94 -7.50
CA VAL A 91 -7.00 1.70 -6.19
C VAL A 91 -6.63 2.79 -5.19
N TRP A 92 -7.37 2.88 -4.07
CA TRP A 92 -7.22 3.98 -3.09
C TRP A 92 -5.79 4.16 -2.56
N VAL A 93 -5.06 3.05 -2.36
CA VAL A 93 -3.68 3.08 -1.84
C VAL A 93 -2.71 3.81 -2.79
N GLU A 94 -2.93 3.70 -4.12
CA GLU A 94 -2.12 4.39 -5.12
C GLU A 94 -2.33 5.91 -5.04
N TYR A 95 -3.57 6.36 -4.77
CA TYR A 95 -3.85 7.79 -4.54
C TYR A 95 -3.26 8.30 -3.24
N VAL A 96 -3.28 7.50 -2.17
CA VAL A 96 -2.68 7.89 -0.89
C VAL A 96 -1.17 8.06 -1.02
N ALA A 97 -0.47 7.08 -1.60
CA ALA A 97 0.97 7.21 -1.83
C ALA A 97 1.31 8.39 -2.75
N GLY A 98 0.52 8.62 -3.80
CA GLY A 98 0.66 9.78 -4.69
C GLY A 98 0.50 11.12 -3.96
N ASN A 99 -0.57 11.26 -3.16
CA ASN A 99 -0.84 12.47 -2.38
C ASN A 99 0.25 12.75 -1.32
N LEU A 100 0.84 11.68 -0.79
CA LEU A 100 1.93 11.76 0.17
C LEU A 100 3.31 11.91 -0.48
N SER A 101 3.40 11.79 -1.81
CA SER A 101 4.66 11.78 -2.56
C SER A 101 5.65 10.74 -2.04
N VAL A 102 5.15 9.54 -1.73
CA VAL A 102 5.94 8.39 -1.26
C VAL A 102 5.71 7.17 -2.15
N GLY A 103 6.55 6.15 -2.01
CA GLY A 103 6.40 4.88 -2.73
C GLY A 103 5.29 3.99 -2.17
N MET A 104 4.79 3.09 -3.03
CA MET A 104 4.03 1.88 -2.67
C MET A 104 4.96 0.67 -2.71
#